data_AF-A0A6D2HKC4-F1
#
_entry.id   AF-A0A6D2HKC4-F1
#
_cell.length_a   1.000
_cell.length_b   1.000
_cell.length_c   1.000
_cell.angle_alpha   90.00
_cell.angle_beta   90.00
_cell.angle_gamma   90.00
#
_symmetry.space_group_name_H-M   'P 1'
#
loop_
_entity.id
_entity.type
_entity.pdbx_description
1 polymer ?
#
loop_
_entity_poly.entity_id
_entity_poly.type
_entity_poly.pdbx_seq_one_letter_code
_entity_poly.pdbx_strand_id
1 'polypeptide(L)'
;MDPRLPYHQRPKPALVDEVNIDESRPERCVGIGGDLDEKIREQLVILLKQNVHLFAWSMADMKGIDPAITSHELNVDSTYKPMRQKRRKLGADKAQAVNEEVEKA
;
A
#
# COMPACT_ATOMS: atom_id res chain seq x y z
N MET A 1 9.76 36.75 -21.25
CA MET A 1 9.64 35.66 -20.26
C MET A 1 9.02 34.47 -20.97
N ASP A 2 9.84 33.50 -21.40
CA ASP A 2 9.38 32.25 -22.06
C ASP A 2 9.24 31.15 -20.97
N PRO A 3 8.08 30.48 -20.80
CA PRO A 3 7.83 29.58 -19.68
C PRO A 3 8.38 28.16 -19.83
N ARG A 4 9.24 27.87 -20.82
CA ARG A 4 9.80 26.52 -21.04
C ARG A 4 11.14 26.29 -20.33
N LEU A 5 11.13 26.34 -19.00
CA LEU A 5 12.27 25.85 -18.21
C LEU A 5 12.57 24.38 -18.62
N PRO A 6 13.85 24.02 -18.82
CA PRO A 6 14.20 22.67 -19.24
C PRO A 6 13.80 21.69 -18.16
N TYR A 7 12.97 20.74 -18.58
CA TYR A 7 12.67 19.46 -17.97
C TYR A 7 13.43 19.18 -16.68
N HIS A 8 12.71 19.07 -15.56
CA HIS A 8 13.11 18.10 -14.54
C HIS A 8 13.41 16.80 -15.31
N GLN A 9 14.68 16.38 -15.32
CA GLN A 9 15.04 15.11 -15.93
C GLN A 9 14.05 14.09 -15.35
N ARG A 10 13.28 13.45 -16.23
CA ARG A 10 12.48 12.30 -15.83
C ARG A 10 13.46 11.38 -15.12
N PRO A 11 13.23 11.01 -13.84
CA PRO A 11 14.13 10.09 -13.17
C PRO A 11 14.29 8.90 -14.10
N LYS A 12 15.56 8.54 -14.39
CA LYS A 12 15.85 7.37 -15.22
C LYS A 12 15.02 6.22 -14.62
N PRO A 13 14.32 5.41 -15.44
CA PRO A 13 13.70 4.21 -14.91
C PRO A 13 14.81 3.45 -14.18
N ALA A 14 14.70 3.38 -12.85
CA ALA A 14 15.69 2.70 -12.05
C ALA A 14 15.70 1.25 -12.55
N LEU A 15 16.89 0.70 -12.81
CA LEU A 15 17.00 -0.73 -12.98
C LEU A 15 16.56 -1.33 -11.66
N VAL A 16 15.54 -2.19 -11.67
CA VAL A 16 15.01 -2.83 -10.45
C VAL A 16 15.25 -4.32 -10.59
N ASP A 17 15.96 -4.89 -9.63
CA ASP A 17 16.15 -6.32 -9.48
C ASP A 17 15.05 -6.87 -8.57
N GLU A 18 14.34 -7.89 -9.04
CA GLU A 18 13.34 -8.58 -8.25
C GLU A 18 14.02 -9.65 -7.38
N VAL A 19 13.85 -9.55 -6.06
CA VAL A 19 14.47 -10.44 -5.08
C VAL A 19 13.41 -11.08 -4.21
N ASN A 20 13.41 -12.41 -4.14
CA ASN A 20 12.59 -13.14 -3.19
C ASN A 20 13.19 -13.03 -1.78
N ILE A 21 12.35 -12.63 -0.82
CA ILE A 21 12.75 -12.44 0.59
C ILE A 21 12.12 -13.48 1.53
N ASP A 22 11.45 -14.50 0.98
CA ASP A 22 10.88 -15.62 1.73
C ASP A 22 11.07 -16.94 0.97
N GLU A 23 12.02 -17.75 1.41
CA GLU A 23 12.32 -19.04 0.78
C GLU A 23 11.15 -20.03 0.87
N SER A 24 10.20 -19.82 1.79
CA SER A 24 9.00 -20.64 1.91
C SER A 24 7.89 -20.26 0.93
N ARG A 25 7.93 -19.03 0.37
CA ARG A 25 6.86 -18.45 -0.44
C ARG A 25 7.45 -17.68 -1.64
N PRO A 26 7.49 -18.29 -2.84
CA PRO A 26 8.14 -17.69 -4.01
C PRO A 26 7.51 -16.36 -4.45
N GLU A 27 6.23 -16.13 -4.14
CA GLU A 27 5.50 -14.90 -4.45
C GLU A 27 5.92 -13.68 -3.62
N ARG A 28 6.71 -13.86 -2.55
CA ARG A 28 7.15 -12.79 -1.66
C ARG A 28 8.41 -12.10 -2.19
N CYS A 29 8.27 -11.45 -3.34
CA CYS A 29 9.33 -10.71 -4.01
C CYS A 29 9.22 -9.21 -3.78
N VAL A 30 10.38 -8.54 -3.73
CA VAL A 30 10.51 -7.08 -3.63
C VAL A 30 11.46 -6.56 -4.69
N GLY A 31 11.18 -5.36 -5.18
CA GLY A 31 12.08 -4.65 -6.10
C GLY A 31 13.18 -3.91 -5.36
N ILE A 32 14.43 -4.17 -5.72
CA ILE A 32 15.62 -3.50 -5.18
C ILE A 32 16.32 -2.74 -6.31
N GLY A 33 16.86 -1.54 -6.05
CA GLY A 33 17.61 -0.79 -7.06
C GLY A 33 18.85 -1.57 -7.51
N GLY A 34 18.97 -1.82 -8.81
CA GLY A 34 20.09 -2.56 -9.42
C GLY A 34 21.38 -1.74 -9.53
N ASP A 35 21.33 -0.44 -9.23
CA ASP A 35 22.49 0.45 -9.13
C ASP A 35 23.05 0.59 -7.70
N LEU A 36 22.55 -0.21 -6.75
CA LEU A 36 23.08 -0.25 -5.39
C LEU A 36 24.45 -0.94 -5.34
N ASP A 37 25.31 -0.41 -4.46
CA ASP A 37 26.57 -1.07 -4.13
C ASP A 37 26.31 -2.48 -3.55
N GLU A 38 27.10 -3.48 -3.97
CA GLU A 38 26.85 -4.88 -3.62
C GLU A 38 26.78 -5.09 -2.10
N LYS A 39 27.63 -4.40 -1.33
CA LYS A 39 27.62 -4.53 0.13
C LYS A 39 26.32 -4.01 0.74
N ILE A 40 25.81 -2.90 0.22
CA ILE A 40 24.54 -2.31 0.67
C ILE A 40 23.39 -3.21 0.25
N ARG A 41 23.43 -3.73 -0.97
CA ARG A 41 22.44 -4.66 -1.52
C ARG A 41 22.33 -5.92 -0.65
N GLU A 42 23.43 -6.57 -0.32
CA GLU A 42 23.45 -7.75 0.55
C GLU A 42 22.87 -7.46 1.94
N GLN A 43 23.29 -6.35 2.57
CA GLN A 43 22.77 -5.95 3.88
C GLN A 43 21.27 -5.66 3.84
N LEU A 44 20.79 -5.01 2.77
CA LEU A 44 19.38 -4.73 2.56
C LEU A 44 18.57 -6.02 2.39
N VAL A 45 19.05 -6.97 1.59
CA VAL A 45 18.37 -8.27 1.39
C VAL A 45 18.26 -9.03 2.72
N ILE A 46 19.33 -9.06 3.53
CA ILE A 46 19.31 -9.68 4.86
C ILE A 46 18.26 -9.01 5.76
N LEU A 47 18.25 -7.68 5.81
CA LEU A 47 17.28 -6.91 6.59
C LEU A 47 15.85 -7.24 6.16
N LEU A 48 15.57 -7.27 4.85
CA LEU A 48 14.26 -7.54 4.31
C LEU A 48 13.80 -8.97 4.61
N LYS A 49 14.69 -9.97 4.48
CA LYS A 49 14.41 -11.37 4.87
C LYS A 49 14.05 -11.49 6.35
N GLN A 50 14.77 -10.79 7.23
CA GLN A 50 14.48 -10.80 8.68
C GLN A 50 13.13 -10.17 9.03
N ASN A 51 12.65 -9.23 8.19
CA ASN A 51 11.43 -8.45 8.43
C ASN A 51 10.27 -8.82 7.48
N VAL A 52 10.31 -10.01 6.88
CA VAL A 52 9.29 -10.47 5.91
C VAL A 52 7.86 -10.40 6.44
N HIS A 53 7.68 -10.55 7.76
CA HIS A 53 6.40 -10.54 8.46
C HIS A 53 5.82 -9.13 8.67
N LEU A 54 6.60 -8.08 8.43
CA LEU A 54 6.13 -6.69 8.50
C LEU A 54 5.45 -6.22 7.21
N PHE A 55 5.63 -6.95 6.11
CA PHE A 55 5.00 -6.65 4.83
C PHE A 55 3.58 -7.24 4.76
N ALA A 56 2.67 -6.47 4.17
CA ALA A 56 1.33 -6.93 3.85
C ALA A 56 1.30 -7.56 2.45
N TRP A 57 1.46 -8.88 2.39
CA TRP A 57 1.43 -9.64 1.13
C TRP A 57 0.01 -9.87 0.60
N SER A 58 -0.97 -9.77 1.50
CA SER A 58 -2.40 -9.83 1.22
C SER A 58 -3.15 -8.85 2.12
N MET A 59 -4.42 -8.60 1.81
CA MET A 59 -5.30 -7.78 2.65
C MET A 59 -5.39 -8.34 4.09
N ALA A 60 -5.37 -9.66 4.24
CA ALA A 60 -5.38 -10.32 5.55
C ALA A 60 -4.13 -10.06 6.40
N ASP A 61 -3.00 -9.71 5.77
CA ASP A 61 -1.75 -9.42 6.48
C ASP A 61 -1.72 -7.99 7.04
N MET A 62 -2.61 -7.09 6.56
CA MET A 62 -2.76 -5.74 7.12
C MET A 62 -3.47 -5.81 8.48
N LYS A 63 -2.72 -6.10 9.53
CA LYS A 63 -3.16 -5.82 10.89
C LYS A 63 -3.21 -4.29 11.01
N GLY A 64 -4.42 -3.73 10.93
CA GLY A 64 -4.65 -2.31 11.15
C GLY A 64 -3.98 -1.84 12.45
N ILE A 65 -3.72 -0.54 12.54
CA ILE A 65 -3.22 0.06 13.78
C ILE A 65 -4.24 -0.23 14.88
N ASP A 66 -3.78 -0.79 15.99
CA ASP A 66 -4.64 -1.03 17.15
C ASP A 66 -5.34 0.29 17.51
N PRO A 67 -6.69 0.33 17.54
CA PRO A 67 -7.42 1.53 17.94
C PRO A 67 -6.99 2.09 19.30
N ALA A 68 -6.43 1.26 20.19
CA ALA A 68 -5.85 1.70 21.45
C ALA A 68 -4.54 2.51 21.30
N ILE A 69 -3.80 2.32 20.21
CA ILE A 69 -2.55 3.03 19.90
C ILE A 69 -2.85 4.37 19.23
N THR A 70 -3.78 4.37 18.28
CA THR A 70 -4.19 5.59 17.57
C THR A 70 -5.62 5.42 17.09
N SER A 71 -6.50 6.21 17.69
CA SER A 71 -7.88 6.38 17.25
C SER A 71 -8.14 7.84 16.96
N HIS A 72 -8.90 8.11 15.91
CA HIS A 72 -9.49 9.42 15.68
C HIS A 72 -10.96 9.36 16.07
N GLU A 73 -11.36 10.19 17.03
CA GLU A 73 -12.77 10.40 17.34
C GLU A 73 -13.33 11.51 16.46
N LEU A 74 -14.50 11.27 15.87
CA LEU A 74 -15.26 12.33 15.23
C LEU A 74 -15.87 13.21 16.34
N ASN A 75 -15.64 14.52 16.27
CA ASN A 75 -16.26 15.47 17.19
C ASN A 75 -17.75 15.66 16.83
N VAL A 76 -18.58 14.70 17.24
CA VAL A 76 -20.03 14.69 17.03
C VAL A 76 -20.72 14.97 18.34
N ASP A 77 -21.69 15.89 18.34
CA ASP A 77 -22.53 16.15 19.49
C ASP A 77 -23.40 14.91 19.79
N SER A 78 -23.19 14.31 20.96
CA SER A 78 -23.88 13.11 21.44
C SER A 78 -25.40 13.24 21.56
N THR A 79 -25.93 14.48 21.58
CA THR A 79 -27.37 14.74 21.64
C THR A 79 -28.05 14.63 20.27
N TYR A 80 -27.28 14.66 19.18
CA TYR A 80 -27.81 14.49 17.83
C TYR A 80 -28.21 13.04 17.56
N LYS A 81 -29.42 12.88 17.02
CA LYS A 81 -29.93 11.55 16.65
C LYS A 81 -29.23 11.03 15.39
N PRO A 82 -28.79 9.76 15.36
CA PRO A 82 -28.22 9.16 14.16
C PRO A 82 -29.20 9.24 12.99
N MET A 83 -28.74 9.71 11.83
CA MET A 83 -29.57 9.79 10.63
C MET A 83 -29.21 8.67 9.66
N ARG A 84 -30.17 7.78 9.39
CA ARG A 84 -30.00 6.74 8.36
C ARG A 84 -30.28 7.34 6.97
N GLN A 85 -29.23 7.59 6.20
CA GLN A 85 -29.38 8.02 4.82
C GLN A 85 -29.77 6.85 3.91
N LYS A 86 -30.75 7.06 3.03
CA LYS A 86 -31.17 6.04 2.05
C LYS A 86 -30.01 5.75 1.10
N ARG A 87 -29.64 4.46 0.96
CA ARG A 87 -28.66 4.02 -0.04
C ARG A 87 -29.06 4.53 -1.44
N ARG A 88 -28.11 5.14 -2.14
CA ARG A 88 -28.30 5.51 -3.55
C ARG A 88 -28.30 4.24 -4.40
N LYS A 89 -29.16 4.19 -5.41
CA LYS A 89 -29.12 3.09 -6.40
C LYS A 89 -27.87 3.28 -7.26
N LEU A 90 -26.97 2.31 -7.22
CA LEU A 90 -25.85 2.21 -8.15
C LEU A 90 -26.34 1.48 -9.41
N GLY A 91 -25.83 1.86 -10.58
CA GLY A 91 -26.02 1.07 -11.81
C GLY A 91 -25.29 -0.27 -11.68
N ALA A 92 -25.73 -1.28 -12.44
CA ALA A 92 -25.24 -2.66 -12.33
C ALA A 92 -23.70 -2.75 -12.33
N ASP A 93 -23.04 -2.09 -13.29
CA ASP A 93 -21.59 -2.10 -13.43
C ASP A 93 -20.87 -1.52 -12.19
N LYS A 94 -21.40 -0.44 -11.62
CA LYS A 94 -20.83 0.18 -10.42
C LYS A 94 -21.10 -0.64 -9.17
N ALA A 95 -22.26 -1.28 -9.09
CA ALA A 95 -22.59 -2.17 -7.98
C ALA A 95 -21.69 -3.42 -7.99
N GLN A 96 -21.43 -3.98 -9.17
CA GLN A 96 -20.50 -5.09 -9.33
C GLN A 96 -19.08 -4.70 -8.91
N ALA A 97 -18.55 -3.57 -9.41
CA ALA A 97 -17.22 -3.11 -9.02
C ALA A 97 -17.08 -2.86 -7.51
N VAL A 98 -18.11 -2.29 -6.87
CA VAL A 98 -18.12 -2.10 -5.41
C VAL A 98 -18.14 -3.43 -4.67
N ASN A 99 -18.95 -4.40 -5.11
CA ASN A 99 -18.99 -5.72 -4.47
C ASN A 99 -17.67 -6.47 -4.63
N GLU A 100 -17.06 -6.45 -5.81
CA GLU A 100 -15.76 -7.06 -6.04
C GLU A 100 -14.68 -6.43 -5.15
N GLU A 101 -14.72 -5.11 -4.92
CA GLU A 101 -13.78 -4.45 -4.01
C GLU A 101 -14.03 -4.82 -2.55
N VAL A 102 -15.30 -4.89 -2.13
CA VAL A 102 -15.69 -5.28 -0.76
C VAL A 102 -15.34 -6.74 -0.47
N GLU A 103 -15.45 -7.63 -1.47
CA GLU A 103 -15.07 -9.04 -1.33
C GLU A 103 -13.56 -9.27 -1.33
N LYS A 104 -12.78 -8.35 -1.92
CA LYS A 104 -11.31 -8.38 -1.88
C LYS A 104 -10.72 -7.88 -0.56
N ALA A 105 -11.45 -7.02 0.15
CA ALA A 105 -11.03 -6.39 1.41
C ALA A 105 -11.12 -7.35 2.61
#